data_AF-A0A7S2Q8L9-F1
#
_entry.id   AF-A0A7S2Q8L9-F1
#
_cell.length_a   1.000
_cell.length_b   1.000
_cell.length_c   1.000
_cell.angle_alpha   90.00
_cell.angle_beta   90.00
_cell.angle_gamma   90.00
#
_symmetry.space_group_name_H-M   'P 1'
#
loop_
_entity.id
_entity.type
_entity.pdbx_description
1 polymer ?
#
loop_
_entity_poly.entity_id
_entity_poly.type
_entity_poly.pdbx_seq_one_letter_code
_entity_poly.pdbx_strand_id
1 'polypeptide(L)'
;FAGIDHEVLKAEHDELLSEVGPFSRDELLVALVQLLQFVLFIIRPFAISPFITTEFGATLVNDATIACAPALLLFFIPSVVRPGQAVLTWPAVHEKFDFGLLLLI
;
A
#
# COMPACT_ATOMS: atom_id res chain seq x y z
N PHE A 1 32.04 14.17 -17.07
CA PHE A 1 31.20 13.53 -16.04
C PHE A 1 32.07 13.35 -14.80
N ALA A 2 32.10 14.37 -13.94
CA ALA A 2 32.77 14.28 -12.65
C ALA A 2 32.01 13.22 -11.83
N GLY A 3 32.70 12.17 -11.39
CA GLY A 3 32.11 11.15 -10.54
C GLY A 3 31.61 11.81 -9.26
N ILE A 4 30.37 11.53 -8.90
CA ILE A 4 29.81 11.97 -7.63
C ILE A 4 30.66 11.31 -6.54
N ASP A 5 31.30 12.13 -5.71
CA ASP A 5 32.18 11.64 -4.65
C ASP A 5 31.34 10.90 -3.58
N HIS A 6 31.83 9.75 -3.13
CA HIS A 6 31.07 8.88 -2.22
C HIS A 6 30.72 9.55 -0.88
N GLU A 7 31.51 10.55 -0.48
CA GLU A 7 31.27 11.34 0.73
C GLU A 7 30.05 12.27 0.59
N VAL A 8 29.83 12.84 -0.60
CA VAL A 8 28.66 13.69 -0.87
C VAL A 8 27.38 12.86 -0.77
N LEU A 9 27.39 11.64 -1.35
CA LEU A 9 26.25 10.72 -1.28
C LEU A 9 25.93 10.28 0.16
N LYS A 10 26.95 10.09 1.00
CA LYS A 10 26.76 9.74 2.41
C LYS A 10 26.17 10.90 3.20
N ALA A 11 26.67 12.11 2.99
CA ALA A 11 26.14 13.30 3.66
C ALA A 11 24.66 13.52 3.32
N GLU A 12 24.29 13.43 2.04
CA GLU A 12 22.89 13.54 1.61
C GLU A 12 22.02 12.40 2.16
N HIS A 13 22.53 11.16 2.17
CA HIS A 13 21.80 10.02 2.72
C HIS A 13 21.51 10.18 4.22
N ASP A 14 22.49 10.66 4.99
CA ASP A 14 22.35 10.84 6.44
C ASP A 14 21.43 12.03 6.76
N GLU A 15 21.44 13.07 5.94
CA GLU A 15 20.48 14.18 6.00
C GLU A 15 19.04 13.66 5.76
N LEU A 16 18.82 12.90 4.69
CA LEU A 16 17.51 12.31 4.38
C LEU A 16 17.01 11.36 5.46
N LEU A 17 17.89 10.53 6.03
CA LEU A 17 17.53 9.66 7.16
C LEU A 17 17.11 10.47 8.39
N SER A 18 17.76 11.61 8.63
CA SER A 18 17.42 12.48 9.75
C SER A 18 16.05 13.16 9.57
N GLU A 19 15.67 13.48 8.33
CA GLU A 19 14.37 14.07 8.00
C GLU A 19 13.21 13.06 8.11
N VAL A 20 13.44 11.81 7.69
CA VAL A 20 12.40 10.74 7.72
C VAL A 20 12.06 10.34 9.16
N GLY A 21 13.05 10.34 10.06
CA GLY A 21 12.84 9.99 11.46
C GLY A 21 12.64 8.48 11.69
N PRO A 22 12.28 8.08 12.93
CA PRO A 22 12.17 6.68 13.30
C PRO A 22 10.92 6.04 12.70
N PHE A 23 11.08 4.80 12.21
CA PHE A 23 10.01 4.01 11.62
C PHE A 23 8.83 3.82 12.59
N SER A 24 7.66 4.28 12.18
CA SER A 24 6.47 4.27 13.04
C SER A 24 5.71 2.94 12.96
N ARG A 25 4.92 2.62 14.01
CA ARG A 25 4.05 1.42 13.99
C ARG A 25 3.04 1.48 12.84
N ASP A 26 2.60 2.66 12.47
CA ASP A 26 1.60 2.84 11.42
C ASP A 26 2.21 2.56 10.04
N GLU A 27 3.47 2.97 9.80
CA GLU A 27 4.22 2.58 8.59
C GLU A 27 4.42 1.06 8.51
N LEU A 28 4.72 0.40 9.64
CA LEU A 28 4.82 -1.05 9.67
C LEU A 28 3.50 -1.71 9.25
N LEU A 29 2.37 -1.20 9.75
CA LEU A 29 1.05 -1.74 9.42
C LEU A 29 0.71 -1.54 7.94
N VAL A 30 1.01 -0.36 7.38
CA VAL A 30 0.86 -0.11 5.94
C VAL A 30 1.72 -1.09 5.14
N ALA A 31 2.99 -1.29 5.51
CA ALA A 31 3.88 -2.22 4.83
C ALA A 31 3.37 -3.67 4.90
N LEU A 32 2.84 -4.09 6.05
CA LEU A 32 2.27 -5.43 6.22
C LEU A 32 1.01 -5.64 5.38
N VAL A 33 0.12 -4.64 5.31
CA VAL A 33 -1.08 -4.70 4.46
C VAL A 33 -0.70 -4.74 2.98
N GLN A 34 0.31 -3.95 2.57
CA GLN A 34 0.83 -3.98 1.22
C GLN A 34 1.46 -5.34 0.87
N LEU A 35 2.24 -5.91 1.78
CA LEU A 35 2.84 -7.23 1.61
C LEU A 35 1.76 -8.31 1.48
N LEU A 36 0.71 -8.24 2.31
CA LEU A 36 -0.44 -9.13 2.20
C LEU A 36 -1.11 -9.02 0.82
N GLN A 37 -1.29 -7.81 0.29
CA GLN A 37 -1.86 -7.59 -1.03
C GLN A 37 -1.00 -8.25 -2.14
N PHE A 38 0.32 -8.09 -2.10
CA PHE A 38 1.21 -8.73 -3.06
C PHE A 38 1.18 -10.25 -2.97
N VAL A 39 1.16 -10.79 -1.76
CA VAL A 39 1.03 -12.24 -1.54
C VAL A 39 -0.30 -12.75 -2.10
N LEU A 40 -1.39 -12.03 -1.86
CA LEU A 40 -2.71 -12.37 -2.42
C LEU A 40 -2.69 -12.39 -3.95
N PHE A 41 -2.05 -11.41 -4.60
CA PHE A 41 -1.92 -11.41 -6.06
C PHE A 41 -1.10 -12.59 -6.60
N ILE A 42 0.03 -12.91 -5.98
CA ILE A 42 0.89 -14.02 -6.41
C ILE A 42 0.16 -15.36 -6.23
N ILE A 43 -0.53 -15.53 -5.11
CA ILE A 43 -1.20 -16.79 -4.76
C ILE A 43 -2.53 -16.96 -5.51
N ARG A 44 -3.20 -15.86 -5.91
CA ARG A 44 -4.51 -15.88 -6.58
C ARG A 44 -4.65 -16.94 -7.67
N PRO A 45 -3.79 -17.01 -8.71
CA PRO A 45 -3.93 -17.98 -9.80
C PRO A 45 -3.71 -19.44 -9.37
N PHE A 46 -3.05 -19.67 -8.23
CA PHE A 46 -2.68 -21.02 -7.78
C PHE A 46 -3.62 -21.57 -6.70
N ALA A 47 -4.12 -20.72 -5.80
CA ALA A 47 -4.87 -21.17 -4.62
C ALA A 47 -6.23 -20.48 -4.41
N ILE A 48 -6.59 -19.45 -5.18
CA ILE A 48 -7.89 -18.77 -5.02
C ILE A 48 -8.81 -19.05 -6.22
N SER A 49 -8.30 -18.93 -7.45
CA SER A 49 -9.08 -19.20 -8.66
C SER A 49 -9.63 -20.63 -8.76
N PRO A 50 -8.94 -21.72 -8.36
CA PRO A 50 -9.52 -23.07 -8.47
C PRO A 50 -10.60 -23.36 -7.41
N PHE A 51 -10.61 -22.65 -6.27
CA PHE A 51 -11.55 -22.91 -5.18
C PHE A 51 -12.77 -21.97 -5.18
N ILE A 52 -12.68 -20.82 -5.85
CA ILE A 52 -13.71 -19.77 -5.83
C ILE A 52 -14.19 -19.46 -7.25
N THR A 53 -14.59 -20.51 -7.97
CA THR A 53 -15.33 -20.42 -9.23
C THR A 53 -16.79 -20.81 -8.97
N THR A 54 -17.71 -20.00 -9.44
CA THR A 54 -19.15 -20.34 -9.44
C THR A 54 -19.42 -21.44 -10.47
N GLU A 55 -20.57 -22.12 -10.36
CA GLU A 55 -21.02 -23.11 -11.37
C GLU A 55 -21.13 -22.52 -12.79
N PHE A 56 -21.18 -21.19 -12.90
CA PHE A 56 -21.20 -20.44 -14.16
C PHE A 56 -19.80 -20.05 -14.68
N GLY A 57 -18.72 -20.51 -14.05
CA GLY A 57 -17.34 -20.21 -14.43
C GLY A 57 -16.87 -18.80 -14.04
N ALA A 58 -17.68 -18.00 -13.35
CA ALA A 58 -17.30 -16.67 -12.88
C ALA A 58 -16.49 -16.77 -11.58
N THR A 59 -15.31 -16.13 -11.55
CA THR A 59 -14.46 -16.02 -10.35
C THR A 59 -15.02 -14.95 -9.41
N LEU A 60 -15.41 -15.30 -8.18
CA LEU A 60 -15.90 -14.27 -7.23
C LEU A 60 -14.78 -13.32 -6.76
N VAL A 61 -13.53 -13.80 -6.76
CA VAL A 61 -12.35 -13.01 -6.36
C VAL A 61 -11.54 -12.64 -7.59
N ASN A 62 -11.70 -11.41 -8.04
CA ASN A 62 -10.93 -10.81 -9.13
C ASN A 62 -9.84 -9.87 -8.60
N ASP A 63 -9.04 -9.32 -9.51
CA ASP A 63 -7.95 -8.42 -9.13
C ASP A 63 -8.45 -7.13 -8.48
N ALA A 64 -9.64 -6.64 -8.86
CA ALA A 64 -10.26 -5.48 -8.25
C ALA A 64 -10.61 -5.74 -6.77
N THR A 65 -11.18 -6.91 -6.45
CA THR A 65 -11.47 -7.31 -5.06
C THR A 65 -10.20 -7.38 -4.21
N ILE A 66 -9.12 -7.96 -4.76
CA ILE A 66 -7.81 -8.04 -4.08
C ILE A 66 -7.16 -6.67 -3.95
N ALA A 67 -7.42 -5.74 -4.86
CA ALA A 67 -6.94 -4.35 -4.75
C ALA A 67 -7.73 -3.55 -3.71
N CYS A 68 -9.06 -3.68 -3.68
CA CYS A 68 -9.92 -2.89 -2.81
C CYS A 68 -9.94 -3.38 -1.36
N ALA A 69 -9.89 -4.70 -1.12
CA ALA A 69 -10.02 -5.24 0.24
C ALA A 69 -8.90 -4.80 1.21
N PRO A 70 -7.60 -4.84 0.84
CA PRO A 70 -6.51 -4.32 1.66
C PRO A 70 -6.58 -2.79 1.83
N ALA A 71 -7.00 -2.07 0.79
CA ALA A 71 -7.19 -0.62 0.88
C ALA A 71 -8.28 -0.26 1.89
N LEU A 72 -9.41 -0.97 1.89
CA LEU A 72 -10.47 -0.81 2.90
C LEU A 72 -9.98 -1.17 4.31
N LEU A 73 -9.13 -2.19 4.44
CA LEU A 73 -8.56 -2.59 5.73
C LEU A 73 -7.80 -1.44 6.41
N LEU A 74 -7.10 -0.59 5.64
CA LEU A 74 -6.38 0.57 6.17
C LEU A 74 -7.30 1.64 6.79
N PHE A 75 -8.58 1.70 6.40
CA PHE A 75 -9.57 2.58 7.01
C PHE A 75 -10.10 2.05 8.35
N PHE A 76 -9.93 0.74 8.63
CA PHE A 76 -10.37 0.12 9.88
C PHE A 76 -9.25 0.02 10.92
N ILE A 77 -7.98 0.08 10.50
CA ILE A 77 -6.84 0.00 11.41
C ILE A 77 -6.66 1.35 12.12
N PRO A 78 -6.71 1.40 13.47
CA PRO A 78 -6.48 2.64 14.21
C PRO A 78 -5.00 3.03 14.18
N SER A 79 -4.75 4.32 13.97
CA SER A 79 -3.42 4.92 13.97
C SER A 79 -2.93 5.17 15.40
N VAL A 80 -1.65 4.86 15.67
CA VAL A 80 -0.96 5.26 16.92
C VAL A 80 -0.46 6.68 16.83
N VAL A 81 0.06 7.04 15.66
CA VAL A 81 0.66 8.35 15.43
C VAL A 81 -0.41 9.44 15.48
N ARG A 82 -1.62 9.14 15.01
CA ARG A 82 -2.79 10.02 14.98
C ARG A 82 -3.93 9.39 15.81
N PRO A 83 -3.92 9.53 17.15
CA PRO A 83 -4.93 8.91 18.01
C PRO A 83 -6.33 9.40 17.66
N GLY A 84 -7.27 8.45 17.52
CA GLY A 84 -8.66 8.72 17.13
C GLY A 84 -8.88 8.78 15.61
N GLN A 85 -7.84 8.59 14.80
CA GLN A 85 -7.95 8.45 13.36
C GLN A 85 -7.53 7.05 12.91
N ALA A 86 -8.01 6.64 11.74
CA ALA A 86 -7.51 5.45 11.06
C ALA A 86 -6.17 5.76 10.38
N VAL A 87 -5.41 4.71 10.05
CA VAL A 87 -4.14 4.81 9.30
C VAL A 87 -4.36 5.52 7.97
N LEU A 88 -5.45 5.18 7.27
CA LEU A 88 -5.90 5.87 6.07
C LEU A 88 -7.21 6.60 6.35
N THR A 89 -7.28 7.88 5.98
CA THR A 89 -8.47 8.71 6.16
C THR A 89 -9.00 9.18 4.81
N TRP A 90 -10.32 9.36 4.72
CA TRP A 90 -10.95 9.80 3.47
C TRP A 90 -10.43 11.16 2.98
N PRO A 91 -10.23 12.18 3.85
CA PRO A 91 -9.62 13.44 3.41
C PRO A 91 -8.24 13.26 2.78
N ALA A 92 -7.39 12.40 3.35
CA ALA A 92 -6.05 12.14 2.82
C ALA A 92 -6.10 11.45 1.45
N VAL A 93 -7.02 10.50 1.25
CA VAL A 93 -7.23 9.87 -0.05
C VAL A 93 -7.75 10.89 -1.05
N HIS A 94 -8.76 11.68 -0.68
CA HIS A 94 -9.36 12.66 -1.58
C HIS A 94 -8.35 13.71 -2.07
N GLU A 95 -7.42 14.13 -1.23
CA GLU A 95 -6.40 15.12 -1.56
C GLU A 95 -5.25 14.54 -2.40
N LYS A 96 -4.81 13.30 -2.09
CA LYS A 96 -3.59 12.72 -2.70
C LYS A 96 -3.87 11.84 -3.91
N PHE A 97 -5.09 11.33 -4.06
CA PHE A 97 -5.44 10.40 -5.12
C PHE A 97 -6.06 11.14 -6.32
N ASP A 98 -5.51 10.90 -7.51
CA ASP A 98 -6.00 11.52 -8.74
C ASP A 98 -7.22 10.75 -9.30
N PHE A 99 -8.41 11.21 -8.93
CA PHE A 99 -9.67 10.67 -9.47
C PHE A 99 -9.85 10.97 -10.96
N GLY A 100 -9.14 11.95 -11.51
CA GLY A 100 -9.13 12.24 -12.94
C GLY A 100 -8.60 11.06 -13.76
N LEU A 101 -7.58 10.36 -13.24
CA LEU A 101 -7.06 9.13 -13.86
C LEU A 101 -8.09 7.99 -13.89
N LEU A 102 -8.95 7.91 -12.87
CA LEU A 102 -9.98 6.89 -12.79
C LEU A 102 -11.12 7.12 -13.78
N LEU A 103 -11.45 8.37 -14.07
CA LEU A 103 -12.46 8.76 -15.06
C LEU A 103 -11.96 8.69 -16.51
N LEU A 104 -10.63 8.63 -16.69
CA LEU A 104 -10.00 8.57 -18.02
C LEU A 104 -10.06 7.15 -18.63
N ILE A 105 -10.17 6.12 -17.78
CA ILE A 105 -10.31 4.70 -18.16
C ILE A 105 -11.77 4.35 -18.39
#